data_AF-A0A0M2R9I3-F1
#
_entry.id   AF-A0A0M2R9I3-F1
#
_cell.length_a   1.000
_cell.length_b   1.000
_cell.length_c   1.000
_cell.angle_alpha   90.00
_cell.angle_beta   90.00
_cell.angle_gamma   90.00
#
_symmetry.space_group_name_H-M   'P 1'
#
loop_
_entity.id
_entity.type
_entity.pdbx_description
1 polymer ?
#
loop_
_entity_poly.entity_id
_entity_poly.type
_entity_poly.pdbx_seq_one_letter_code
_entity_poly.pdbx_strand_id
1 'polypeptide(L)' 'MSQHTPHELVEEFPEFKDRIHTKKQSDAHFAKLAEDYHRINKMVHRHESEVETLSDDHIHEIKKERLALKDTIYSLLAV' A
#
# COMPACT_ATOMS: atom_id res chain seq x y z
N MET A 1 -1.13 21.55 -3.53
CA MET A 1 -0.40 20.37 -4.02
C MET A 1 0.05 19.57 -2.83
N SER A 2 -0.64 18.50 -2.47
CA SER A 2 -0.22 17.63 -1.36
C SER A 2 -0.37 16.19 -1.81
N GLN A 3 0.57 15.74 -2.66
CA GLN A 3 0.66 14.36 -3.16
C GLN A 3 1.75 13.56 -2.43
N HIS A 4 2.17 13.98 -1.23
CA HIS A 4 2.92 13.09 -0.35
C HIS A 4 1.91 12.24 0.41
N THR A 5 1.57 11.09 -0.13
CA THR A 5 1.13 9.98 0.72
C THR A 5 2.43 9.42 1.31
N PRO A 6 2.74 9.65 2.59
CA PRO A 6 3.91 9.00 3.19
C PRO A 6 3.69 7.48 3.15
N HIS A 7 4.77 6.71 2.88
CA HIS A 7 4.76 5.25 2.76
C HIS A 7 4.26 4.73 1.40
N GLU A 8 4.80 5.26 0.30
CA GLU A 8 4.66 4.58 -0.98
C GLU A 8 5.31 3.19 -0.94
N LEU A 9 4.82 2.27 -1.77
CA LEU A 9 5.30 0.88 -1.80
C LEU A 9 6.84 0.78 -1.99
N VAL A 10 7.42 1.75 -2.70
CA VAL A 10 8.87 1.86 -2.93
C VAL A 10 9.66 2.35 -1.71
N GLU A 11 9.01 3.05 -0.78
CA GLU A 11 9.60 3.46 0.50
C GLU A 11 9.56 2.32 1.52
N GLU A 12 8.52 1.48 1.47
CA GLU A 12 8.39 0.29 2.32
C GLU A 12 9.33 -0.84 1.89
N PHE A 13 9.67 -0.89 0.60
CA PHE A 13 10.50 -1.93 0.00
C PHE A 13 11.60 -1.32 -0.88
N PRO A 14 12.52 -0.54 -0.31
CA PRO A 14 13.50 0.23 -1.08
C PRO A 14 14.46 -0.66 -1.87
N GLU A 15 14.78 -1.84 -1.34
CA GLU A 15 15.63 -2.84 -2.01
C GLU A 15 14.98 -3.43 -3.27
N PHE A 16 13.66 -3.34 -3.41
CA PHE A 16 12.90 -3.88 -4.54
C PHE A 16 12.42 -2.81 -5.51
N LYS A 17 12.88 -1.55 -5.41
CA LYS A 17 12.37 -0.41 -6.19
C LYS A 17 12.31 -0.68 -7.71
N ASP A 18 13.40 -1.18 -8.30
CA ASP A 18 13.45 -1.51 -9.74
C ASP A 18 12.50 -2.66 -10.11
N ARG A 19 12.38 -3.67 -9.23
CA ARG A 19 11.48 -4.80 -9.41
C ARG A 19 10.02 -4.39 -9.32
N ILE A 20 9.68 -3.52 -8.38
CA ILE A 20 8.34 -2.93 -8.24
C ILE A 20 7.99 -2.17 -9.51
N HIS A 21 8.88 -1.31 -10.00
CA HIS A 21 8.64 -0.54 -11.23
C HIS A 21 8.43 -1.45 -12.45
N THR A 22 9.24 -2.49 -12.57
CA THR A 22 9.13 -3.47 -13.66
C THR A 22 7.83 -4.25 -13.57
N LYS A 23 7.51 -4.83 -12.40
CA LYS A 23 6.29 -5.63 -12.21
C LYS A 23 5.01 -4.83 -12.36
N LYS A 24 4.98 -3.55 -11.94
CA LYS A 24 3.82 -2.68 -12.20
C LYS A 24 3.50 -2.51 -13.70
N GLN A 25 4.49 -2.67 -14.58
CA GLN A 25 4.30 -2.55 -16.03
C GLN A 25 4.06 -3.90 -16.71
N SER A 26 4.70 -4.97 -16.22
CA SER A 26 4.66 -6.28 -16.86
C SER A 26 3.65 -7.25 -16.26
N ASP A 27 3.15 -6.99 -15.05
CA ASP A 27 2.27 -7.89 -14.30
C ASP A 27 1.02 -7.12 -13.84
N ALA A 28 -0.10 -7.37 -14.52
CA ALA A 28 -1.38 -6.73 -14.22
C ALA A 28 -1.90 -7.07 -12.81
N HIS A 29 -1.58 -8.25 -12.29
CA HIS A 29 -1.96 -8.64 -10.93
C HIS A 29 -1.14 -7.82 -9.91
N PHE A 30 0.17 -7.70 -10.12
CA PHE A 30 1.01 -6.85 -9.27
C PHE A 30 0.59 -5.37 -9.34
N ALA A 31 0.26 -4.86 -10.52
CA ALA A 31 -0.22 -3.50 -10.70
C ALA A 31 -1.48 -3.23 -9.86
N LYS A 32 -2.43 -4.17 -9.86
CA LYS A 32 -3.63 -4.09 -9.04
C LYS A 32 -3.33 -4.12 -7.54
N LEU A 33 -2.46 -5.03 -7.09
CA LEU A 33 -2.04 -5.09 -5.69
C LEU A 33 -1.37 -3.79 -5.21
N ALA A 34 -0.53 -3.18 -6.07
CA ALA A 34 0.11 -1.91 -5.76
C ALA A 34 -0.90 -0.75 -5.67
N GLU A 35 -1.93 -0.75 -6.52
CA GLU A 35 -3.02 0.23 -6.47
C GLU A 35 -3.89 0.06 -5.22
N ASP A 36 -4.28 -1.18 -4.89
CA ASP A 36 -5.04 -1.50 -3.69
C ASP A 36 -4.27 -1.11 -2.42
N TYR A 37 -2.97 -1.41 -2.37
CA TYR A 37 -2.10 -0.97 -1.28
C TYR A 37 -2.10 0.55 -1.14
N HIS A 38 -1.93 1.28 -2.25
CA HIS A 38 -1.91 2.74 -2.24
C HIS A 38 -3.24 3.34 -1.75
N ARG A 39 -4.37 2.77 -2.20
CA ARG A 39 -5.71 3.16 -1.75
C ARG A 39 -5.88 2.99 -0.24
N ILE A 40 -5.52 1.82 0.29
CA ILE A 40 -5.66 1.49 1.72
C ILE A 40 -4.70 2.33 2.56
N ASN A 41 -3.45 2.50 2.14
CA ASN A 41 -2.47 3.32 2.84
C ASN A 41 -2.97 4.77 2.98
N LYS A 42 -3.60 5.30 1.93
CA LYS A 42 -4.22 6.63 1.95
C LYS A 42 -5.41 6.72 2.90
N MET A 43 -6.24 5.67 2.99
CA MET A 43 -7.35 5.62 3.95
C MET A 43 -6.83 5.62 5.40
N VAL A 44 -5.82 4.81 5.69
CA VAL A 44 -5.17 4.78 7.01
C VAL A 44 -4.60 6.15 7.36
N HIS A 45 -3.85 6.76 6.44
CA HIS A 45 -3.24 8.06 6.67
C HIS A 45 -4.28 9.17 6.91
N ARG A 46 -5.39 9.18 6.17
CA ARG A 46 -6.48 10.15 6.37
C ARG A 46 -7.13 10.02 7.73
N HIS A 47 -7.33 8.79 8.17
CA HIS A 47 -7.87 8.52 9.50
C HIS A 47 -6.90 8.94 10.61
N GLU A 48 -5.61 8.61 10.47
CA GLU A 48 -4.55 9.01 11.42
C GLU A 48 -4.32 10.53 11.43
N SER A 49 -4.64 11.22 10.33
CA SER A 49 -4.59 12.69 10.24
C SER A 49 -5.87 13.37 10.74
N GLU A 50 -6.80 12.63 11.37
CA GLU A 50 -8.09 13.11 11.89
C GLU A 50 -9.00 13.75 10.81
N VAL A 51 -8.73 13.50 9.53
CA VAL A 51 -9.50 14.07 8.40
C VAL A 51 -10.82 13.31 8.17
N GLU A 52 -10.86 12.01 8.50
CA GLU A 52 -12.06 11.17 8.42
C GLU A 52 -12.28 10.38 9.73
N THR A 53 -13.48 10.50 10.31
CA THR A 53 -13.93 9.69 11.45
C THR A 53 -14.40 8.31 10.96
N LEU A 54 -13.48 7.47 10.49
CA LEU A 54 -13.76 6.03 10.42
C LEU A 54 -13.93 5.51 11.85
N SER A 55 -14.86 4.57 12.08
CA SER A 55 -14.95 3.90 13.38
C SER A 55 -13.68 3.08 13.66
N ASP A 56 -13.30 2.97 14.92
CA ASP A 56 -12.09 2.28 15.38
C ASP A 56 -12.01 0.81 14.88
N ASP A 57 -13.14 0.10 14.85
CA ASP A 57 -13.24 -1.24 14.26
C ASP A 57 -12.93 -1.26 12.76
N HIS A 58 -13.38 -0.26 12.02
CA HIS A 58 -13.21 -0.21 10.56
C HIS A 58 -11.74 0.06 10.20
N ILE A 59 -11.07 0.95 10.94
CA ILE A 59 -9.63 1.18 10.72
C ILE A 59 -8.80 -0.05 11.11
N HIS A 60 -9.22 -0.81 12.13
CA HIS A 60 -8.54 -2.04 12.51
C HIS A 60 -8.53 -3.07 11.37
N GLU A 61 -9.67 -3.27 10.70
CA GLU A 61 -9.76 -4.16 9.54
C GLU A 61 -8.95 -3.64 8.34
N ILE A 62 -8.98 -2.34 8.07
CA ILE A 62 -8.17 -1.72 7.01
C ILE A 62 -6.66 -1.91 7.29
N LYS A 63 -6.23 -1.79 8.54
CA LYS A 63 -4.84 -2.04 8.95
C LYS A 63 -4.42 -3.50 8.74
N LYS A 64 -5.31 -4.47 9.00
CA LYS A 64 -5.08 -5.89 8.67
C LYS A 64 -4.95 -6.11 7.17
N GLU A 65 -5.83 -5.50 6.37
CA GLU A 65 -5.79 -5.62 4.91
C GLU A 65 -4.49 -5.02 4.35
N ARG A 66 -4.03 -3.88 4.89
CA ARG A 66 -2.73 -3.28 4.55
C ARG A 66 -1.59 -4.27 4.80
N LEU A 67 -1.60 -4.96 5.93
CA LEU A 67 -0.56 -5.95 6.28
C LEU A 67 -0.58 -7.13 5.31
N ALA A 68 -1.75 -7.72 5.05
CA ALA A 68 -1.91 -8.84 4.12
C ALA A 68 -1.44 -8.50 2.70
N LEU A 69 -1.71 -7.28 2.23
CA LEU A 69 -1.19 -6.79 0.95
C LEU A 69 0.34 -6.67 0.95
N LYS A 70 0.94 -6.18 2.05
CA LYS A 70 2.40 -6.12 2.17
C LYS A 70 3.03 -7.51 2.06
N ASP A 71 2.49 -8.49 2.78
CA ASP A 71 2.97 -9.88 2.72
C ASP A 71 2.86 -10.48 1.32
N THR A 72 1.73 -10.24 0.65
CA THR A 72 1.48 -10.72 -0.72
C THR A 72 2.46 -10.06 -1.71
N ILE A 73 2.62 -8.74 -1.63
CA ILE A 73 3.53 -7.98 -2.49
C ILE A 73 4.97 -8.43 -2.25
N TYR A 74 5.38 -8.58 -1.00
CA TYR A 74 6.71 -9.05 -0.65
C TYR A 74 6.95 -10.45 -1.21
N SER A 75 5.99 -11.37 -1.10
CA SER A 75 6.10 -12.72 -1.68
C SER A 75 6.30 -12.69 -3.19
N LEU A 76 5.62 -11.79 -3.91
CA LEU A 76 5.81 -11.59 -5.35
C LEU A 76 7.16 -10.95 -5.69
N LEU A 77 7.71 -10.12 -4.79
CA LEU A 77 9.00 -9.47 -4.94
C LEU A 77 10.18 -10.35 -4.51
N ALA A 78 10.00 -11.32 -3.61
CA ALA A 78 11.07 -12.19 -3.15
C ALA A 78 11.34 -13.40 -4.07
N VAL A 79 10.44 -13.66 -5.04
CA VAL A 79 10.56 -14.71 -6.07
C VAL A 79 11.64 -14.41 -7.10
#